data_AF-A0A2A9JY70-F1
#
_entry.id   AF-A0A2A9JY70-F1
#
_cell.length_a   1.000
_cell.length_b   1.000
_cell.length_c   1.000
_cell.angle_alpha   90.00
_cell.angle_beta   90.00
_cell.angle_gamma   90.00
#
_symmetry.space_group_name_H-M   'P 1'
#
loop_
_entity.id
_entity.type
_entity.pdbx_description
1 polymer ?
#
loop_
_entity_poly.entity_id
_entity_poly.type
_entity_poly.pdbx_seq_one_letter_code
_entity_poly.pdbx_strand_id
1 'polypeptide(L)' 'MGRGRQKAKATKQAREMKYFSPGTDLSALERELTGGRTPSPEPDQEPEYEDPYADLYAEDEDDDARAR' A
#
# COMPACT_ATOMS: atom_id res chain seq x y z
N MET A 1 -34.85 -30.69 -10.11
CA MET A 1 -34.72 -29.71 -11.22
C MET A 1 -34.20 -28.32 -10.76
N GLY A 2 -33.22 -28.21 -9.85
CA GLY A 2 -32.78 -26.90 -9.31
C GLY A 2 -31.30 -26.56 -9.40
N ARG A 3 -30.42 -27.55 -9.59
CA ARG A 3 -28.95 -27.35 -9.47
C ARG A 3 -28.33 -26.58 -10.63
N GLY A 4 -28.81 -26.76 -11.86
CA GLY A 4 -28.26 -26.08 -13.04
C GLY A 4 -28.44 -24.55 -13.01
N ARG A 5 -29.59 -24.08 -12.51
CA ARG A 5 -29.86 -22.64 -12.34
C ARG A 5 -29.00 -22.02 -11.25
N GLN A 6 -28.82 -22.72 -10.12
CA GLN A 6 -27.94 -22.29 -9.05
C GLN A 6 -26.48 -22.20 -9.53
N LYS A 7 -26.00 -23.23 -10.25
CA LYS A 7 -24.65 -23.23 -10.83
C LYS A 7 -24.44 -22.07 -11.79
N ALA A 8 -25.41 -21.81 -12.68
CA ALA A 8 -25.33 -20.68 -13.61
C ALA A 8 -25.28 -19.32 -12.88
N LYS A 9 -26.12 -19.13 -11.85
CA LYS A 9 -26.10 -17.92 -11.02
C LYS A 9 -24.76 -17.74 -10.30
N ALA A 10 -24.22 -18.80 -9.72
CA ALA A 10 -22.94 -18.78 -9.03
C ALA A 10 -21.78 -18.44 -9.97
N THR A 11 -21.72 -19.05 -11.17
CA THR A 11 -20.70 -18.71 -12.17
C THR A 11 -20.80 -17.26 -12.63
N LYS A 12 -22.02 -16.72 -12.79
CA LYS A 12 -22.20 -15.31 -13.14
C LYS A 12 -21.66 -14.39 -12.03
N GLN A 13 -22.06 -14.63 -10.78
CA GLN A 13 -21.60 -13.84 -9.63
C GLN A 13 -20.08 -13.93 -9.45
N ALA A 14 -19.50 -15.12 -9.58
CA ALA A 14 -18.06 -15.31 -9.45
C ALA A 14 -17.29 -14.55 -10.53
N ARG A 15 -17.80 -14.48 -11.77
CA ARG A 15 -17.19 -13.69 -12.84
C ARG A 15 -17.32 -12.20 -12.56
N GLU A 16 -18.48 -11.76 -12.09
CA GLU A 16 -18.66 -10.38 -11.66
C GLU A 16 -17.64 -10.04 -10.59
N MET A 17 -17.52 -10.82 -9.50
CA MET A 17 -16.51 -10.59 -8.46
C MET A 17 -15.06 -10.65 -8.96
N LYS A 18 -14.73 -11.57 -9.87
CA LYS A 18 -13.37 -11.74 -10.39
C LYS A 18 -12.93 -10.58 -11.29
N TYR A 19 -13.85 -10.04 -12.07
CA TYR A 19 -13.58 -9.00 -13.07
C TYR A 19 -14.20 -7.65 -12.68
N PHE A 20 -14.67 -7.51 -11.43
CA PHE A 20 -15.16 -6.26 -10.89
C PHE A 20 -13.97 -5.35 -10.61
N SER A 21 -13.84 -4.31 -11.41
CA SER A 21 -13.03 -3.16 -11.06
C SER A 21 -13.97 -2.14 -10.42
N PRO A 22 -13.84 -1.84 -9.11
CA PRO A 22 -14.57 -0.72 -8.53
C PRO A 22 -14.18 0.56 -9.27
N GLY A 23 -15.15 1.46 -9.47
CA GLY A 23 -14.84 2.82 -9.90
C GLY A 23 -14.15 3.57 -8.77
N THR A 24 -12.99 4.15 -9.04
CA THR A 24 -12.30 5.04 -8.11
C THR A 24 -12.81 6.46 -8.29
N ASP A 25 -13.25 7.10 -7.21
CA ASP A 25 -13.53 8.54 -7.23
C ASP A 25 -12.21 9.30 -7.15
N LEU A 26 -11.70 9.68 -8.33
CA LEU A 26 -10.44 10.42 -8.45
C LEU A 26 -10.53 11.80 -7.79
N SER A 27 -11.72 12.42 -7.76
CA SER A 27 -11.91 13.75 -7.16
C SER A 27 -11.81 13.72 -5.64
N ALA A 28 -12.30 12.65 -5.01
CA ALA A 28 -12.12 12.43 -3.58
C ALA A 28 -10.65 12.17 -3.22
N LEU A 29 -9.96 11.35 -4.03
CA LEU A 29 -8.53 11.06 -3.86
C LEU A 29 -7.66 12.32 -3.98
N GLU A 30 -7.92 13.16 -4.98
CA GLU A 30 -7.21 14.44 -5.16
C GLU A 30 -7.39 15.36 -3.95
N ARG A 31 -8.60 15.44 -3.39
CA ARG A 31 -8.87 16.24 -2.18
C ARG A 31 -8.12 15.73 -0.96
N GLU A 32 -7.99 14.41 -0.81
CA GLU A 32 -7.21 13.82 0.29
C GLU A 32 -5.71 14.11 0.13
N LEU A 33 -5.17 13.94 -1.09
CA LEU A 33 -3.77 14.21 -1.39
C LEU A 33 -3.41 15.69 -1.24
N THR A 34 -4.33 16.59 -1.60
CA THR A 34 -4.10 18.04 -1.51
C THR A 34 -4.40 18.60 -0.12
N GLY A 35 -5.41 18.05 0.57
CA GLY A 35 -5.78 18.44 1.94
C GLY A 35 -4.89 17.84 3.04
N GLY A 36 -4.12 16.80 2.72
CA GLY A 36 -3.15 16.15 3.61
C GLY A 36 -1.73 16.71 3.57
N ARG A 37 -1.46 17.77 2.78
CA ARG A 37 -0.21 18.54 2.95
C ARG A 37 -0.30 19.29 4.27
N THR A 38 0.14 18.64 5.34
CA THR A 38 0.70 19.36 6.48
C THR A 38 1.70 20.37 5.92
N PRO A 39 1.76 21.61 6.44
CA PRO A 39 2.81 22.53 6.04
C PRO A 39 4.13 21.77 6.25
N SER A 40 4.84 21.53 5.13
CA SER A 40 6.20 21.03 5.20
C SER A 40 6.93 21.93 6.19
N PRO A 41 7.66 21.38 7.18
CA PRO A 41 8.58 22.22 7.92
C PRO A 41 9.47 22.92 6.88
N GLU A 42 9.75 24.20 7.14
CA GLU A 42 10.71 25.02 6.40
C GLU A 42 11.95 24.17 6.04
N PRO A 43 12.63 24.43 4.91
CA PRO A 43 13.77 23.64 4.43
C PRO A 43 14.94 23.50 5.43
N ASP A 44 14.87 24.18 6.57
CA ASP A 44 15.89 24.25 7.61
C ASP A 44 15.64 23.26 8.78
N GLN A 45 14.52 22.54 8.77
CA GLN A 45 14.19 21.51 9.77
C GLN A 45 13.80 20.21 9.06
N GLU A 46 14.81 19.50 8.55
CA GLU A 46 14.63 18.08 8.23
C GLU A 46 14.25 17.37 9.55
N PRO A 47 13.07 16.73 9.64
CA PRO A 47 12.79 15.87 10.78
C PRO A 47 13.85 14.76 10.75
N GLU A 48 14.60 14.64 11.84
CA GLU A 48 15.55 13.56 12.04
C GLU A 48 14.78 12.24 11.92
N TYR A 49 14.84 11.62 10.74
CA TYR A 49 14.12 10.41 10.43
C TYR A 49 14.92 9.25 11.00
N GLU A 50 14.57 8.84 12.20
CA GLU A 50 15.16 7.69 12.85
C GLU A 50 14.58 6.42 12.18
N ASP A 51 15.39 5.74 11.36
CA ASP A 51 15.00 4.51 10.69
C ASP A 51 14.87 3.38 11.73
N PRO A 52 13.65 2.86 11.99
CA PRO A 52 13.44 1.82 12.99
C PRO A 52 14.10 0.47 12.66
N TYR A 53 14.64 0.33 11.45
CA TYR A 53 15.37 -0.86 11.01
C TYR A 53 16.89 -0.64 10.96
N ALA A 54 17.40 0.54 11.31
CA ALA A 54 18.84 0.82 11.32
C ALA A 54 19.64 -0.22 12.13
N ASP A 55 19.12 -0.60 13.30
CA ASP A 55 19.75 -1.60 14.18
C ASP A 55 19.86 -3.00 13.53
N LEU A 56 18.93 -3.36 12.63
CA LEU A 56 18.94 -4.69 11.98
C LEU A 56 20.04 -4.80 10.93
N TYR A 57 20.38 -3.70 10.27
CA TYR A 57 21.43 -3.67 9.25
C TYR A 57 22.81 -3.33 9.83
N ALA A 58 22.86 -2.72 11.02
CA ALA A 58 24.11 -2.47 11.73
C ALA A 58 24.85 -3.77 12.09
N GLU A 59 24.12 -4.85 12.42
CA GLU A 59 24.71 -6.15 12.73
C GLU A 59 25.35 -6.83 11.49
N ASP A 60 24.84 -6.55 10.28
CA ASP A 60 25.38 -7.10 9.03
C ASP A 60 26.65 -6.36 8.55
N GLU A 61 26.81 -5.07 8.88
CA GLU A 61 28.02 -4.29 8.50
C GLU A 61 29.27 -4.64 9.33
N ASP A 62 29.09 -5.12 10.57
CA ASP A 62 30.22 -5.51 11.43
C ASP A 62 30.93 -6.79 10.93
N ASP A 63 30.24 -7.69 10.22
CA ASP A 63 30.85 -8.90 9.65
C ASP A 63 31.70 -8.61 8.40
N ASP A 64 31.32 -7.61 7.58
CA ASP A 64 32.11 -7.17 6.41
C ASP A 64 33.37 -6.38 6.80
N ALA A 65 33.35 -5.65 7.93
CA ALA A 65 34.51 -4.91 8.44
C ALA A 65 35.59 -5.84 9.05
N ARG A 66 35.20 -7.01 9.55
CA ARG A 66 36.11 -8.00 10.15
C ARG A 66 36.81 -8.90 9.13
N ALA A 67 36.35 -8.87 7.87
CA ALA A 67 36.87 -9.67 6.76
C ALA A 67 37.87 -8.94 5.84
N ARG A 68 38.33 -7.74 6.21
CA ARG A 68 39.41 -7.01 5.51
C ARG A 68 40.72 -6.97 6.29
#